data_AF-V5G9X1-F1
#
_entry.id   AF-V5G9X1-F1
#
_cell.length_a   1.000
_cell.length_b   1.000
_cell.length_c   1.000
_cell.angle_alpha   90.00
_cell.angle_beta   90.00
_cell.angle_gamma   90.00
#
_symmetry.space_group_name_H-M   'P 1'
#
loop_
_entity.id
_entity.type
_entity.pdbx_description
1 polymer ?
#
loop_
_entity_poly.entity_id
_entity_poly.type
_entity_poly.pdbx_seq_one_letter_code
_entity_poly.pdbx_strand_id
1 'polypeptide(L)'
;SIIHIDMLNKRIQIGGVGMERLPLQIGDNYLYQDADILTVKGASGFNLECNMKFHICTFEMSGWYFGKTAGLWGTYNNEPSDDFTTSSKAHLNTSKLNAFGDSWTLDKNCKTSVPLNDNSKTAPQHILTLCEEFFTSKVSQLTSCFQKIP
;
A
#
# COMPACT_ATOMS: atom_id res chain seq x y z
N SER A 1 5.05 3.79 -20.11
CA SER A 1 4.74 2.34 -20.16
C SER A 1 4.18 1.88 -18.83
N ILE A 2 3.28 0.91 -18.81
CA ILE A 2 2.75 0.31 -17.57
C ILE A 2 3.74 -0.74 -17.06
N ILE A 3 4.00 -0.75 -15.75
CA ILE A 3 4.84 -1.72 -15.07
C ILE A 3 3.91 -2.67 -14.31
N HIS A 4 3.95 -3.96 -14.64
CA HIS A 4 3.21 -5.01 -13.94
C HIS A 4 4.16 -5.74 -13.00
N ILE A 5 3.84 -5.73 -11.71
CA ILE A 5 4.61 -6.39 -10.65
C ILE A 5 3.77 -7.55 -10.12
N ASP A 6 4.22 -8.78 -10.38
CA ASP A 6 3.66 -9.99 -9.83
C ASP A 6 4.51 -10.41 -8.62
N MET A 7 4.05 -10.04 -7.43
CA MET A 7 4.76 -10.34 -6.19
C MET A 7 4.76 -11.83 -5.85
N LEU A 8 3.74 -12.58 -6.27
CA LEU A 8 3.61 -14.01 -5.96
C LEU A 8 4.62 -14.85 -6.75
N ASN A 9 4.75 -14.57 -8.04
CA ASN A 9 5.69 -15.27 -8.91
C ASN A 9 7.04 -14.57 -9.00
N LYS A 10 7.22 -13.43 -8.31
CA LYS A 10 8.40 -12.57 -8.38
C LYS A 10 8.76 -12.15 -9.80
N ARG A 11 7.76 -11.72 -10.58
CA ARG A 11 7.92 -11.35 -12.00
C ARG A 11 7.59 -9.88 -12.23
N ILE A 12 8.34 -9.28 -13.15
CA ILE A 12 8.15 -7.89 -13.57
C ILE A 12 7.96 -7.91 -15.09
N GLN A 13 6.92 -7.24 -15.57
CA GLN A 13 6.63 -7.10 -17.00
C GLN A 13 6.42 -5.64 -17.33
N ILE A 14 6.92 -5.21 -18.49
CA ILE A 14 6.98 -3.80 -18.85
C ILE A 14 6.39 -3.65 -20.24
N GLY A 15 5.28 -2.91 -20.34
CA GLY A 15 4.62 -2.65 -21.63
C GLY A 15 4.11 -3.90 -22.36
N GLY A 16 3.88 -5.02 -21.65
CA GLY A 16 3.40 -6.28 -22.24
C GLY A 16 4.46 -7.08 -23.01
N VAL A 17 5.70 -6.60 -23.04
CA VAL A 17 6.86 -7.33 -23.55
C VAL A 17 7.48 -8.11 -22.39
N GLY A 18 8.21 -9.20 -22.70
CA GLY A 18 8.67 -10.23 -21.74
C GLY A 18 9.52 -9.74 -20.56
N MET A 19 10.11 -10.70 -19.82
CA MET A 19 10.90 -10.40 -18.62
C MET A 19 12.11 -9.52 -18.95
N GLU A 20 12.06 -8.25 -18.56
CA GLU A 20 13.19 -7.32 -18.61
C GLU A 20 14.14 -7.57 -17.44
N ARG A 21 15.45 -7.49 -17.68
CA ARG A 21 16.46 -7.62 -16.62
C ARG A 21 16.66 -6.27 -15.96
N LEU A 22 16.74 -6.27 -14.63
CA LEU A 22 17.06 -5.09 -13.84
C LEU A 22 18.58 -5.00 -13.57
N PRO A 23 19.14 -3.79 -13.41
CA PRO A 23 18.47 -2.48 -13.41
C PRO A 23 18.08 -2.00 -14.82
N LEU A 24 17.03 -1.17 -14.89
CA LEU A 24 16.50 -0.62 -16.13
C LEU A 24 16.02 0.82 -15.94
N GLN A 25 16.22 1.66 -16.96
CA GLN A 25 15.65 3.00 -17.02
C GLN A 25 14.58 3.09 -18.11
N ILE A 26 13.41 3.63 -17.75
CA ILE A 26 12.27 3.83 -18.65
C ILE A 26 11.81 5.28 -18.54
N GLY A 27 12.19 6.10 -19.52
CA GLY A 27 12.06 7.55 -19.42
C GLY A 27 12.81 8.05 -18.19
N ASP A 28 12.08 8.74 -17.31
CA ASP A 28 12.63 9.31 -16.08
C ASP A 28 12.49 8.38 -14.85
N ASN A 29 12.04 7.14 -15.07
CA ASN A 29 11.88 6.16 -14.01
C ASN A 29 13.04 5.16 -14.03
N TYR A 30 13.63 4.92 -12.87
CA TYR A 30 14.69 3.95 -12.66
C TYR A 30 14.17 2.78 -11.84
N LEU A 31 14.31 1.57 -12.37
CA LEU A 31 13.88 0.33 -11.77
C LEU A 31 15.12 -0.49 -11.42
N TYR A 32 15.20 -0.99 -10.20
CA TYR A 32 16.26 -1.91 -9.79
C TYR A 32 15.73 -2.87 -8.74
N GLN A 33 16.42 -4.00 -8.61
CA GLN A 33 16.06 -5.01 -7.63
C GLN A 33 17.32 -5.44 -6.88
N ASP A 34 17.22 -5.46 -5.56
CA ASP A 34 18.22 -6.03 -4.68
C ASP A 34 17.57 -7.13 -3.84
N ALA A 35 18.03 -8.37 -4.03
CA ALA A 35 17.40 -9.57 -3.49
C ALA A 35 15.88 -9.60 -3.73
N ASP A 36 15.08 -9.60 -2.65
CA ASP A 36 13.62 -9.62 -2.68
C ASP A 36 12.99 -8.21 -2.71
N ILE A 37 13.78 -7.14 -2.81
CA ILE A 37 13.29 -5.76 -2.80
C ILE A 37 13.36 -5.19 -4.21
N LEU A 38 12.20 -4.91 -4.79
CA LEU A 38 12.05 -4.17 -6.04
C LEU A 38 11.85 -2.70 -5.72
N THR A 39 12.63 -1.83 -6.33
CA THR A 39 12.46 -0.39 -6.22
C THR A 39 12.16 0.23 -7.59
N VAL A 40 11.14 1.09 -7.65
CA VAL A 40 10.81 1.95 -8.78
C VAL A 40 10.87 3.39 -8.34
N LYS A 41 11.89 4.11 -8.81
CA LYS A 41 12.15 5.50 -8.47
C LYS A 41 11.84 6.40 -9.66
N GLY A 42 10.90 7.33 -9.50
CA GLY A 42 10.59 8.33 -10.53
C GLY A 42 11.30 9.65 -10.26
N ALA A 43 11.87 10.29 -11.29
CA ALA A 43 12.44 11.64 -11.16
C ALA A 43 11.40 12.68 -10.70
N SER A 44 10.11 12.41 -10.89
CA SER A 44 9.01 13.23 -10.40
C SER A 44 8.83 13.19 -8.88
N GLY A 45 9.68 12.45 -8.15
CA GLY A 45 9.73 12.47 -6.69
C GLY A 45 8.79 11.46 -6.04
N PHE A 46 8.53 10.32 -6.68
CA PHE A 46 7.94 9.16 -6.01
C PHE A 46 8.94 8.02 -5.93
N ASN A 47 8.74 7.15 -4.94
CA ASN A 47 9.51 5.94 -4.71
C ASN A 47 8.55 4.80 -4.33
N LEU A 48 8.51 3.74 -5.13
CA LEU A 48 7.80 2.51 -4.80
C LEU A 48 8.83 1.45 -4.43
N GLU A 49 8.74 0.93 -3.22
CA GLU A 49 9.55 -0.19 -2.76
C GLU A 49 8.63 -1.37 -2.44
N CYS A 50 8.83 -2.49 -3.11
CA CYS A 50 8.06 -3.72 -2.91
C CYS A 50 8.97 -4.83 -2.41
N ASN A 51 8.69 -5.30 -1.19
CA ASN A 51 9.27 -6.53 -0.67
C ASN A 51 8.49 -7.73 -1.22
N MET A 52 9.06 -8.38 -2.22
CA MET A 52 8.49 -9.51 -2.95
C MET A 52 8.39 -10.78 -2.10
N LYS A 53 9.10 -10.87 -0.97
CA LYS A 53 9.02 -12.00 -0.04
C LYS A 53 7.85 -11.88 0.92
N PHE A 54 7.58 -10.68 1.40
CA PHE A 54 6.48 -10.40 2.34
C PHE A 54 5.22 -9.89 1.65
N HIS A 55 5.27 -9.64 0.35
CA HIS A 55 4.17 -9.09 -0.45
C HIS A 55 3.69 -7.73 0.07
N ILE A 56 4.62 -6.89 0.54
CA ILE A 56 4.35 -5.55 1.06
C ILE A 56 5.01 -4.54 0.14
N CYS A 57 4.26 -3.50 -0.25
CA CYS A 57 4.81 -2.35 -0.95
C CYS A 57 4.61 -1.07 -0.13
N THR A 58 5.65 -0.25 -0.08
CA THR A 58 5.63 1.10 0.47
C THR A 58 5.73 2.08 -0.69
N PHE A 59 4.83 3.06 -0.74
CA PHE A 59 4.89 4.12 -1.73
C PHE A 59 5.07 5.46 -1.04
N GLU A 60 6.17 6.11 -1.38
CA GLU A 60 6.50 7.44 -0.91
C GLU A 60 6.33 8.42 -2.07
N MET A 61 5.76 9.58 -1.75
CA MET A 61 5.54 10.64 -2.72
C MET A 61 6.03 11.96 -2.14
N SER A 62 6.58 12.80 -3.00
CA SER A 62 6.95 14.16 -2.63
C SER A 62 5.70 15.01 -2.35
N GLY A 63 5.87 16.05 -1.53
CA GLY A 63 4.80 17.01 -1.23
C GLY A 63 4.24 17.76 -2.45
N TRP A 64 4.91 17.70 -3.61
CA TRP A 64 4.37 18.23 -4.87
C TRP A 64 3.03 17.60 -5.28
N TYR A 65 2.72 16.42 -4.74
CA TYR A 65 1.48 15.68 -4.98
C TYR A 65 0.39 15.95 -3.93
N PHE A 66 0.61 16.85 -2.96
CA PHE A 66 -0.37 17.19 -1.93
C PHE A 66 -1.72 17.59 -2.54
N GLY A 67 -2.80 16.91 -2.13
CA GLY A 67 -4.15 17.11 -2.64
C GLY A 67 -4.39 16.66 -4.09
N LYS A 68 -3.47 15.89 -4.68
CA LYS A 68 -3.53 15.46 -6.10
C LYS A 68 -3.68 13.95 -6.27
N THR A 69 -3.84 13.20 -5.19
CA THR A 69 -4.07 11.76 -5.26
C THR A 69 -5.56 11.44 -5.20
N ALA A 70 -5.93 10.25 -5.69
CA ALA A 70 -7.22 9.65 -5.47
C ALA A 70 -7.06 8.13 -5.61
N GLY A 71 -7.68 7.37 -4.72
CA GLY A 71 -7.53 5.92 -4.70
C GLY A 71 -7.68 5.36 -3.29
N LEU A 72 -7.21 4.13 -3.10
CA LEU A 72 -7.24 3.44 -1.81
C LEU A 72 -6.34 4.08 -0.74
N TRP A 73 -5.40 4.94 -1.14
CA TRP A 73 -4.56 5.74 -0.23
C TRP A 73 -5.09 7.16 0.02
N GLY A 74 -6.32 7.45 -0.41
CA GLY A 74 -6.97 8.74 -0.16
C GLY A 74 -6.46 9.88 -1.05
N THR A 75 -6.67 11.11 -0.57
CA THR A 75 -6.49 12.36 -1.32
C THR A 75 -5.17 13.08 -1.03
N TYR A 76 -4.42 12.60 -0.02
CA TYR A 76 -3.13 13.14 0.41
C TYR A 76 -3.17 14.66 0.68
N ASN A 77 -4.20 15.11 1.41
CA ASN A 77 -4.42 16.51 1.77
C ASN A 77 -4.45 16.76 3.29
N ASN A 78 -4.08 15.76 4.11
CA ASN A 78 -4.17 15.76 5.57
C ASN A 78 -5.58 15.97 6.14
N GLU A 79 -6.63 15.58 5.42
CA GLU A 79 -8.02 15.65 5.87
C GLU A 79 -8.62 14.23 6.00
N PRO A 80 -8.56 13.60 7.19
CA PRO A 80 -9.04 12.24 7.39
C PRO A 80 -10.52 12.03 7.07
N SER A 81 -11.33 13.09 7.07
CA SER A 81 -12.75 12.98 6.76
C SER A 81 -13.04 12.68 5.28
N ASP A 82 -12.09 12.91 4.37
CA ASP A 82 -12.24 12.63 2.94
C ASP A 82 -11.40 11.46 2.42
N ASP A 83 -10.64 10.78 3.28
CA ASP A 83 -9.79 9.65 2.87
C ASP A 83 -10.58 8.52 2.19
N PHE A 84 -11.86 8.33 2.55
CA PHE A 84 -12.76 7.36 1.93
C PHE A 84 -13.56 7.91 0.74
N THR A 85 -12.91 8.74 -0.08
CA THR A 85 -13.49 9.26 -1.33
C THR A 85 -13.53 8.17 -2.42
N THR A 86 -14.73 7.91 -2.97
CA THR A 86 -14.93 6.93 -4.05
C THR A 86 -14.41 7.42 -5.39
N SER A 87 -14.28 6.52 -6.37
CA SER A 87 -13.96 6.89 -7.77
C SER A 87 -15.00 7.83 -8.41
N SER A 88 -16.23 7.84 -7.90
CA SER A 88 -17.31 8.76 -8.28
C SER A 88 -17.33 10.07 -7.48
N LYS A 89 -16.30 10.32 -6.65
CA LYS A 89 -16.14 11.51 -5.79
C LYS A 89 -17.19 11.64 -4.67
N ALA A 90 -17.77 10.52 -4.25
CA ALA A 90 -18.63 10.50 -3.05
C ALA A 90 -17.78 10.22 -1.82
N HIS A 91 -18.06 10.90 -0.71
CA HIS A 91 -17.38 10.65 0.57
C HIS A 91 -18.15 9.57 1.35
N LEU A 92 -17.47 8.49 1.68
CA LEU A 92 -17.98 7.43 2.54
C LEU A 92 -17.35 7.50 3.93
N ASN A 93 -17.88 6.74 4.88
CA ASN A 93 -17.30 6.56 6.19
C ASN A 93 -16.83 5.10 6.37
N THR A 94 -16.16 4.83 7.49
CA THR A 94 -15.59 3.52 7.82
C THR A 94 -16.61 2.38 7.92
N SER A 95 -17.92 2.67 8.01
CA SER A 95 -18.94 1.61 7.96
C SER A 95 -19.26 1.13 6.55
N LYS A 96 -18.74 1.79 5.51
CA LYS A 96 -18.98 1.46 4.09
C LYS A 96 -17.69 1.12 3.32
N LEU A 97 -16.72 0.51 4.00
CA LEU A 97 -15.42 0.17 3.40
C LEU A 97 -15.52 -0.72 2.16
N ASN A 98 -16.47 -1.65 2.11
CA ASN A 98 -16.69 -2.47 0.92
C ASN A 98 -17.05 -1.61 -0.30
N ALA A 99 -18.04 -0.73 -0.14
CA ALA A 99 -18.45 0.17 -1.23
C ALA A 99 -17.32 1.14 -1.64
N PHE A 100 -16.49 1.58 -0.68
CA PHE A 100 -15.29 2.35 -0.98
C PHE A 100 -14.30 1.56 -1.83
N GLY A 101 -13.91 0.36 -1.39
CA GLY A 101 -12.97 -0.52 -2.12
C GLY A 101 -13.50 -0.90 -3.51
N ASP A 102 -14.77 -1.28 -3.59
CA ASP A 102 -15.44 -1.67 -4.84
C ASP A 102 -15.42 -0.54 -5.86
N SER A 103 -15.59 0.72 -5.41
CA SER A 103 -15.57 1.88 -6.30
C SER A 103 -14.25 2.04 -7.06
N TRP A 104 -13.14 1.56 -6.50
CA TRP A 104 -11.79 1.66 -7.09
C TRP A 104 -11.38 0.44 -7.93
N THR A 105 -12.31 -0.48 -8.18
CA THR A 105 -12.06 -1.68 -8.98
C THR A 105 -11.74 -1.33 -10.44
N LEU A 106 -10.64 -1.89 -10.96
CA LEU A 106 -10.24 -1.71 -12.37
C LEU A 106 -10.93 -2.72 -13.31
N ASP A 107 -11.10 -3.98 -12.86
CA ASP A 107 -11.78 -5.02 -13.64
C ASP A 107 -13.26 -5.11 -13.26
N LYS A 108 -14.14 -4.78 -14.21
CA LYS A 108 -15.59 -4.85 -14.03
C LYS A 108 -16.12 -6.26 -13.76
N ASN A 109 -15.34 -7.30 -14.07
CA ASN A 109 -15.68 -8.68 -13.79
C ASN A 109 -15.24 -9.14 -12.39
N CYS A 110 -14.53 -8.29 -11.64
CA CYS A 110 -14.20 -8.55 -10.24
C CYS A 110 -15.49 -8.47 -9.41
N LYS A 111 -16.03 -9.64 -9.04
CA LYS A 111 -17.18 -9.75 -8.15
C LYS A 111 -16.69 -9.78 -6.71
N THR A 112 -16.75 -8.65 -6.01
CA THR A 112 -16.52 -8.59 -4.57
C THR A 112 -17.74 -9.12 -3.83
N SER A 113 -17.81 -10.44 -3.67
CA SER A 113 -18.69 -11.08 -2.69
C SER A 113 -17.84 -11.52 -1.50
N VAL A 114 -17.12 -10.59 -0.87
CA VAL A 114 -16.59 -10.85 0.47
C VAL A 114 -17.66 -10.35 1.43
N PRO A 115 -18.55 -11.22 1.96
CA PRO A 115 -19.29 -10.83 3.13
C PRO A 115 -18.26 -10.42 4.17
N LEU A 116 -18.42 -9.23 4.75
CA LEU A 116 -17.72 -8.89 5.98
C LEU A 116 -18.11 -9.97 6.97
N ASN A 117 -17.26 -10.97 7.12
CA ASN A 117 -17.45 -11.97 8.13
C ASN A 117 -17.11 -11.23 9.41
N ASP A 118 -18.13 -10.62 10.02
CA ASP A 118 -18.10 -10.04 11.35
C ASP A 118 -17.97 -11.13 12.42
N ASN A 119 -17.23 -12.19 12.10
CA ASN A 119 -16.46 -12.92 13.08
C ASN A 119 -15.34 -11.98 13.50
N SER A 120 -15.69 -10.98 14.31
CA SER A 120 -14.79 -10.36 15.28
C SER A 120 -14.22 -11.51 16.12
N LYS A 121 -13.22 -12.20 15.57
CA LYS A 121 -12.37 -13.08 16.33
C LYS A 121 -11.46 -12.12 17.06
N THR A 122 -11.86 -11.77 18.27
CA THR A 122 -10.95 -11.17 19.23
C THR A 122 -9.66 -11.98 19.17
N ALA A 123 -8.54 -11.32 18.90
CA ALA A 123 -7.26 -12.01 18.85
C ALA A 123 -7.07 -12.77 20.18
N PRO A 124 -6.49 -13.98 20.16
CA PRO A 124 -6.22 -14.71 21.39
C PRO A 124 -5.47 -13.83 22.40
N GLN A 125 -5.80 -13.92 23.69
CA GLN A 125 -5.26 -13.02 24.71
C GLN A 125 -3.72 -12.95 24.71
N HIS A 126 -3.05 -14.07 24.46
CA HIS A 126 -1.58 -14.10 24.39
C HIS A 126 -1.00 -13.25 23.26
N ILE A 127 -1.71 -13.10 22.14
CA ILE A 127 -1.32 -12.20 21.04
C ILE A 127 -1.50 -10.75 21.47
N LEU A 128 -2.59 -10.43 22.18
CA LEU A 128 -2.81 -9.09 22.70
C LEU A 128 -1.72 -8.69 23.70
N THR A 129 -1.34 -9.60 24.60
CA THR A 129 -0.22 -9.40 25.53
C THR A 129 1.10 -9.22 24.80
N LEU A 130 1.38 -10.03 23.77
CA LEU A 130 2.58 -9.86 22.95
C LEU A 130 2.60 -8.47 22.28
N CYS A 131 1.50 -8.04 21.68
CA CYS A 131 1.39 -6.71 21.07
C CYS A 131 1.65 -5.60 22.10
N GLU A 132 1.10 -5.72 23.30
CA GLU A 132 1.34 -4.76 24.38
C GLU A 132 2.82 -4.74 24.79
N GLU A 133 3.45 -5.90 24.96
CA GLU A 133 4.89 -6.01 25.25
C GLU A 133 5.74 -5.37 24.16
N PHE A 134 5.40 -5.53 22.88
CA PHE A 134 6.16 -4.92 21.79
C PHE A 134 5.93 -3.41 21.66
N PHE A 135 4.68 -2.94 21.76
CA PHE A 135 4.32 -1.57 21.37
C PHE A 135 4.14 -0.59 22.53
N THR A 136 4.10 -1.05 23.78
CA THR A 136 3.92 -0.15 24.94
C THR A 136 4.99 -0.33 26.02
N SER A 137 5.58 -1.52 26.13
CA SER A 137 6.58 -1.80 27.17
C SER A 137 7.84 -0.97 27.02
N LYS A 138 8.34 -0.40 28.13
CA LYS A 138 9.59 0.38 28.18
C LYS A 138 10.85 -0.45 28.00
N VAL A 139 10.75 -1.77 28.10
CA VAL A 139 11.87 -2.70 27.83
C VAL A 139 11.81 -3.26 26.40
N SER A 140 10.82 -2.84 25.60
CA SER A 140 10.74 -3.21 24.20
C SER A 140 11.93 -2.67 23.43
N GLN A 141 12.36 -3.39 22.40
CA GLN A 141 13.35 -2.88 21.45
C GLN A 141 12.80 -1.69 20.64
N LEU A 142 11.46 -1.53 20.61
CA LEU A 142 10.79 -0.45 19.91
C LEU A 142 10.63 0.82 20.76
N THR A 143 11.04 0.80 22.04
CA THR A 143 10.80 1.92 22.97
C THR A 143 11.36 3.26 22.47
N SER A 144 12.48 3.25 21.72
CA SER A 144 13.04 4.47 21.12
C SER A 144 12.16 5.13 20.06
N CYS A 145 11.18 4.40 19.52
CA CYS A 145 10.27 4.88 18.47
C CYS A 145 8.94 5.41 19.02
N PHE A 146 8.57 5.10 20.27
CA PHE A 146 7.26 5.45 20.84
C PHE A 146 6.99 6.97 20.91
N GLN A 147 8.04 7.79 20.95
CA GLN A 147 7.90 9.26 20.92
C GLN A 147 7.84 9.84 19.50
N LYS A 148 8.14 9.04 18.47
CA LYS A 148 8.26 9.48 17.08
C LYS A 148 7.08 9.06 16.22
N ILE A 149 6.44 7.95 16.58
CA ILE A 149 5.33 7.34 15.86
C ILE A 149 4.18 7.24 16.86
N PRO A 150 3.00 7.82 16.56
CA PRO A 150 1.84 7.80 17.46
C PRO A 150 1.26 6.40 17.68
#